data_AF-A0A5P9BDB7-F1
#
_entry.id   AF-A0A5P9BDB7-F1
#
_cell.length_a   1.000
_cell.length_b   1.000
_cell.length_c   1.000
_cell.angle_alpha   90.00
_cell.angle_beta   90.00
_cell.angle_gamma   90.00
#
_symmetry.space_group_name_H-M   'P 1'
#
loop_
_entity.id
_entity.type
_entity.pdbx_description
1 polymer ?
#
loop_
_entity_poly.entity_id
_entity_poly.type
_entity_poly.pdbx_seq_one_letter_code
_entity_poly.pdbx_strand_id
1 'polypeptide(L)'
;MKKAQWLFNTQTLLDALKQLSLLAMFLVIGVMVWFVWMFWGASVAPFDDPYLSNAEYQVLIEQENQLINLGFWVGKIYVTSLVIFFAVRIVKVLRAQD
;
A
#
# COMPACT_ATOMS: atom_id res chain seq x y z
N MET A 1 2.86 37.39 -22.37
CA MET A 1 3.28 35.99 -22.54
C MET A 1 3.79 35.34 -21.24
N LYS A 2 4.74 35.94 -20.51
CA LYS A 2 5.28 35.37 -19.25
C LYS A 2 4.21 34.99 -18.18
N LYS A 3 3.16 35.81 -18.00
CA LYS A 3 2.08 35.51 -17.04
C LYS A 3 1.26 34.27 -17.40
N ALA A 4 0.95 34.07 -18.68
CA ALA A 4 0.16 32.92 -19.14
C ALA A 4 0.95 31.60 -18.99
N GLN A 5 2.24 31.64 -19.29
CA GLN A 5 3.15 30.50 -19.14
C GLN A 5 3.37 30.12 -17.66
N TRP A 6 3.44 31.12 -16.76
CA TRP A 6 3.52 30.89 -15.31
C TRP A 6 2.22 30.30 -14.74
N LEU A 7 1.06 30.83 -15.13
CA LEU A 7 -0.25 30.31 -14.71
C LEU A 7 -0.42 28.85 -15.14
N PHE A 8 -0.07 28.54 -16.40
CA PHE A 8 -0.13 27.18 -16.94
C PHE A 8 0.81 26.21 -16.21
N ASN A 9 2.05 26.65 -15.90
CA ASN A 9 3.00 25.83 -15.17
C ASN A 9 2.57 25.54 -13.72
N THR A 10 1.93 26.53 -13.08
CA THR A 10 1.41 26.40 -11.70
C THR A 10 0.25 25.41 -11.65
N GLN A 11 -0.58 25.39 -12.68
CA GLN A 11 -1.76 24.52 -12.77
C GLN A 11 -1.37 23.05 -12.95
N THR A 12 -0.38 22.76 -13.80
CA THR A 12 0.17 21.41 -13.96
C THR A 12 0.86 20.91 -12.70
N LEU A 13 1.63 21.77 -12.03
CA LEU A 13 2.27 21.42 -10.76
C LEU A 13 1.22 21.07 -9.69
N LEU A 14 0.15 21.87 -9.61
CA LEU A 14 -0.97 21.60 -8.71
C LEU A 14 -1.64 20.25 -9.01
N ASP A 15 -1.86 19.93 -10.29
CA ASP A 15 -2.49 18.67 -10.68
C ASP A 15 -1.57 17.46 -10.43
N ALA A 16 -0.26 17.58 -10.61
CA ALA A 16 0.70 16.57 -10.21
C ALA A 16 0.71 16.35 -8.69
N LEU A 17 0.67 17.43 -7.90
CA LEU A 17 0.57 17.38 -6.45
C LEU A 17 -0.75 16.71 -5.99
N LYS A 18 -1.87 16.94 -6.68
CA LYS A 18 -3.12 16.22 -6.40
C LYS A 18 -2.98 14.71 -6.62
N GLN A 19 -2.31 14.28 -7.70
CA GLN A 19 -2.07 12.85 -7.93
C GLN A 19 -1.18 12.24 -6.83
N LEU A 20 -0.14 12.95 -6.40
CA LEU A 20 0.71 12.52 -5.28
C LEU A 20 -0.06 12.46 -3.95
N SER A 21 -0.89 13.46 -3.66
CA SER A 21 -1.75 13.47 -2.47
C SER A 21 -2.73 12.30 -2.48
N LEU A 22 -3.31 11.97 -3.63
CA LEU A 22 -4.19 10.81 -3.77
C LEU A 22 -3.42 9.51 -3.55
N LEU A 23 -2.23 9.36 -4.13
CA LEU A 23 -1.36 8.20 -3.87
C LEU A 23 -1.10 8.04 -2.37
N ALA A 24 -0.75 9.13 -1.67
CA ALA A 24 -0.52 9.10 -0.24
C ALA A 24 -1.77 8.64 0.54
N MET A 25 -2.97 9.11 0.19
CA MET A 25 -4.21 8.64 0.80
C MET A 25 -4.44 7.15 0.57
N PHE A 26 -4.23 6.65 -0.66
CA PHE A 26 -4.36 5.23 -0.95
C PHE A 26 -3.37 4.39 -0.15
N LEU A 27 -2.11 4.84 -0.03
CA LEU A 27 -1.11 4.16 0.79
C LEU A 27 -1.52 4.12 2.26
N VAL A 28 -2.01 5.23 2.84
CA VAL A 28 -2.48 5.26 4.23
C VAL A 28 -3.63 4.28 4.47
N ILE A 29 -4.65 4.31 3.60
CA ILE A 29 -5.80 3.40 3.70
C ILE A 29 -5.35 1.95 3.55
N GLY A 30 -4.48 1.66 2.56
CA GLY A 30 -3.95 0.32 2.33
C GLY A 30 -3.16 -0.21 3.53
N VAL A 31 -2.34 0.63 4.17
CA VAL A 31 -1.59 0.28 5.39
C VAL A 31 -2.55 -0.01 6.54
N MET A 32 -3.62 0.79 6.72
CA MET A 32 -4.63 0.53 7.75
C MET A 32 -5.34 -0.81 7.54
N VAL A 33 -5.77 -1.11 6.31
CA VAL A 33 -6.42 -2.40 5.98
C VAL A 33 -5.47 -3.56 6.22
N TRP A 34 -4.20 -3.42 5.79
CA TRP A 34 -3.18 -4.44 6.01
C TRP A 34 -2.94 -4.68 7.50
N PHE A 35 -2.85 -3.62 8.30
CA PHE A 35 -2.67 -3.71 9.75
C PHE A 35 -3.83 -4.43 10.43
N VAL A 36 -5.08 -4.08 10.08
CA VAL A 36 -6.28 -4.76 10.61
C VAL A 36 -6.28 -6.24 10.23
N TRP A 37 -5.92 -6.57 8.99
CA TRP A 37 -5.85 -7.95 8.53
C TRP A 37 -4.80 -8.77 9.29
N MET A 38 -3.59 -8.23 9.48
CA MET A 38 -2.54 -8.89 10.25
C MET A 38 -2.96 -9.11 11.70
N PHE A 39 -3.53 -8.09 12.33
CA PHE A 39 -3.97 -8.17 13.73
C PHE A 39 -5.10 -9.19 13.90
N TRP A 40 -6.06 -9.21 12.99
CA TRP A 40 -7.15 -10.19 13.00
C TRP A 40 -6.65 -11.61 12.74
N GLY A 41 -5.75 -11.79 11.77
CA GLY A 41 -5.12 -13.09 11.48
C GLY A 41 -4.35 -13.65 12.67
N ALA A 42 -3.60 -12.81 13.38
CA ALA A 42 -2.90 -13.19 14.61
C ALA A 42 -3.86 -13.49 15.78
N SER A 43 -4.96 -12.75 15.90
CA SER A 43 -5.90 -12.89 17.01
C SER A 43 -6.87 -14.07 16.90
N VAL A 44 -7.18 -14.54 15.68
CA VAL A 44 -8.15 -15.62 15.44
C VAL A 44 -7.48 -16.99 15.44
N ALA A 45 -6.19 -17.04 15.19
CA ALA A 45 -5.47 -18.30 15.14
C ALA A 45 -5.23 -18.86 16.57
N PRO A 46 -5.31 -20.19 16.76
CA PRO A 46 -5.25 -20.84 18.07
C PRO A 46 -3.83 -20.87 18.66
N PHE A 47 -3.02 -19.84 18.42
CA PHE A 47 -1.61 -19.80 18.79
C PHE A 47 -1.36 -19.78 20.31
N ASP A 48 -2.35 -19.36 21.09
CA ASP A 48 -2.29 -19.30 22.56
C ASP A 48 -3.05 -20.44 23.26
N ASP A 49 -3.42 -21.53 22.56
CA ASP A 49 -4.13 -22.65 23.18
C ASP A 49 -3.20 -23.45 24.14
N PRO A 50 -3.46 -23.42 25.48
CA PRO A 50 -2.61 -24.07 26.46
C PRO A 50 -2.67 -25.61 26.42
N TYR A 51 -3.56 -26.19 25.62
CA TYR A 51 -3.72 -27.65 25.49
C TYR A 51 -2.96 -28.24 24.30
N LEU A 52 -2.28 -27.41 23.51
CA LEU A 52 -1.48 -27.88 22.36
C LEU A 52 -0.24 -28.65 22.80
N SER A 53 0.06 -29.74 22.10
CA SER A 53 1.35 -30.40 22.21
C SER A 53 2.46 -29.57 21.55
N ASN A 54 3.72 -29.77 21.98
CA ASN A 54 4.88 -29.08 21.38
C ASN A 54 4.97 -29.24 19.85
N ALA A 55 4.52 -30.39 19.31
CA ALA A 55 4.54 -30.63 17.87
C ALA A 55 3.47 -29.78 17.14
N GLU A 56 2.27 -29.68 17.70
CA GLU A 56 1.18 -28.86 17.14
C GLU A 56 1.52 -27.38 17.22
N TYR A 57 2.15 -26.96 18.31
CA TYR A 57 2.62 -25.59 18.49
C TYR A 57 3.67 -25.18 17.43
N GLN A 58 4.61 -26.06 17.08
CA GLN A 58 5.59 -25.80 16.02
C GLN A 58 4.94 -25.67 14.63
N VAL A 59 3.94 -26.51 14.34
CA VAL A 59 3.19 -26.43 13.08
C VAL A 59 2.42 -25.11 12.98
N LEU A 60 1.84 -24.66 14.09
CA LEU A 60 1.12 -23.39 14.15
C LEU A 60 2.04 -22.18 13.95
N ILE A 61 3.23 -22.15 14.57
CA ILE A 61 4.24 -21.10 14.31
C ILE A 61 4.63 -21.05 12.83
N GLU A 62 4.82 -22.20 12.20
CA GLU A 62 5.15 -22.27 10.77
C GLU A 62 4.02 -21.68 9.91
N GLN A 63 2.77 -22.00 10.24
CA GLN A 63 1.60 -21.42 9.57
C GLN A 63 1.48 -19.91 9.79
N GLU A 64 1.78 -19.42 10.99
CA GLU A 64 1.84 -17.99 11.30
C GLU A 64 2.86 -17.27 10.41
N ASN A 65 4.08 -17.80 10.35
CA ASN A 65 5.15 -17.24 9.52
C ASN A 65 4.76 -17.23 8.04
N GLN A 66 4.10 -18.27 7.55
CA GLN A 66 3.62 -18.33 6.17
C GLN A 66 2.52 -17.30 5.89
N LEU A 67 1.57 -17.12 6.81
CA LEU A 67 0.52 -16.11 6.71
C LEU A 67 1.10 -14.68 6.71
N ILE A 68 2.05 -14.41 7.61
CA ILE A 68 2.77 -13.13 7.68
C ILE A 68 3.51 -12.87 6.37
N ASN A 69 4.24 -13.86 5.85
CA ASN A 69 4.99 -13.73 4.60
C ASN A 69 4.07 -13.50 3.40
N LEU A 70 2.94 -14.20 3.32
CA LEU A 70 1.92 -14.00 2.29
C LEU A 70 1.33 -12.58 2.38
N GLY A 71 1.04 -12.11 3.59
CA GLY A 71 0.63 -10.74 3.87
C GLY A 71 1.63 -9.71 3.37
N PHE A 72 2.93 -9.92 3.61
CA PHE A 72 3.98 -9.05 3.09
C PHE A 72 4.07 -9.07 1.57
N TRP A 73 3.89 -10.22 0.92
CA TRP A 73 3.87 -10.33 -0.54
C TRP A 73 2.70 -9.57 -1.16
N VAL A 74 1.49 -9.77 -0.62
CA VAL A 74 0.30 -9.03 -1.06
C VAL A 74 0.49 -7.52 -0.87
N GLY A 75 1.05 -7.10 0.27
CA GLY A 75 1.38 -5.70 0.54
C GLY A 75 2.36 -5.11 -0.48
N LYS A 76 3.44 -5.82 -0.82
CA LYS A 76 4.41 -5.40 -1.84
C LYS A 76 3.76 -5.24 -3.23
N ILE A 77 2.93 -6.20 -3.63
CA ILE A 77 2.20 -6.15 -4.91
C ILE A 77 1.29 -4.92 -4.93
N TYR A 78 0.49 -4.72 -3.88
CA TYR A 78 -0.41 -3.58 -3.75
C TYR A 78 0.32 -2.22 -3.87
N VAL A 79 1.40 -2.01 -3.12
CA VAL A 79 2.18 -0.77 -3.16
C VAL A 79 2.79 -0.57 -4.55
N THR A 80 3.37 -1.63 -5.14
CA THR A 80 3.97 -1.54 -6.48
C THR A 80 2.93 -1.19 -7.55
N SER A 81 1.76 -1.82 -7.51
CA SER A 81 0.66 -1.53 -8.43
C SER A 81 0.17 -0.08 -8.30
N LEU A 82 0.03 0.44 -7.08
CA LEU A 82 -0.34 1.84 -6.86
C LEU A 82 0.72 2.80 -7.40
N VAL A 83 2.00 2.55 -7.11
CA VAL A 83 3.09 3.41 -7.57
C VAL A 83 3.13 3.45 -9.10
N ILE A 84 3.02 2.30 -9.78
CA ILE A 84 3.00 2.25 -11.25
C ILE A 84 1.79 3.01 -11.80
N PHE A 85 0.60 2.79 -11.23
CA PHE A 85 -0.62 3.46 -11.68
C PHE A 85 -0.53 4.99 -11.57
N PHE A 86 -0.05 5.50 -10.43
CA PHE A 86 0.09 6.93 -10.20
C PHE A 86 1.27 7.54 -10.98
N ALA A 87 2.38 6.80 -11.17
CA ALA A 87 3.47 7.24 -12.03
C ALA A 87 2.98 7.48 -13.47
N VAL A 88 2.19 6.57 -14.03
CA VAL A 88 1.59 6.75 -15.37
C VAL A 88 0.67 7.98 -15.41
N ARG A 89 -0.11 8.23 -14.36
CA ARG A 89 -0.98 9.41 -14.28
C ARG A 89 -0.20 10.71 -14.17
N ILE A 90 0.84 10.76 -13.35
CA ILE A 90 1.71 11.93 -13.20
C ILE A 90 2.41 12.24 -14.53
N VAL A 91 2.96 11.21 -15.20
CA VAL A 91 3.58 11.39 -16.52
C VAL A 91 2.58 11.95 -17.54
N LYS A 92 1.32 11.50 -17.52
CA LYS A 92 0.26 12.07 -18.38
C LYS A 92 -0.01 13.54 -18.08
N VAL A 93 -0.08 13.92 -16.79
CA VAL A 93 -0.26 15.32 -16.38
C VAL A 93 0.90 16.19 -16.85
N LEU A 94 2.14 15.70 -16.71
CA LEU A 94 3.34 16.42 -17.13
C LEU A 94 3.44 16.54 -18.67
N ARG A 95 3.12 15.48 -19.42
CA ARG A 95 3.14 15.51 -20.90
C ARG A 95 2.03 16.34 -21.53
N ALA A 96 0.95 16.64 -20.80
CA ALA A 96 -0.08 17.56 -21.30
C ALA A 96 0.43 19.03 -21.42
N GLN A 97 1.68 19.30 -21.04
CA GLN A 97 2.35 20.59 -21.23
C GLN A 97 3.22 20.69 -22.49
N ASP A 98 3.59 19.57 -23.12
CA ASP A 98 4.36 19.54 -24.38
C ASP A 98 3.41 19.62 -25.59
#